data_AF-A0A933NGY6-F1
#
_entry.id   AF-A0A933NGY6-F1
#
_cell.length_a   1.000
_cell.length_b   1.000
_cell.length_c   1.000
_cell.angle_alpha   90.00
_cell.angle_beta   90.00
_cell.angle_gamma   90.00
#
_symmetry.space_group_name_H-M   'P 1'
#
loop_
_entity.id
_entity.type
_entity.pdbx_description
1 polymer ?
#
loop_
_entity_poly.entity_id
_entity_poly.type
_entity_poly.pdbx_seq_one_letter_code
_entity_poly.pdbx_strand_id
1 'polypeptide(L)'
;MGGPSLRSFRPPSPLPTRPPGSRTTARRLLLLLLPATLLACPGVGAARDPEPGPGPVLAETRKPARTSGHDRPLHRLRNRLSAILDDGASDLYLSGYARHGRDTYTPERIRELNEAPWGVGIGKTLTNEAGNDESLYVLAFSDSHYEPEFHLGYAYRWQFPILRSAFRFGIGFSTFMMRRVDYFDGTPFPAALPICSLGTKQADLVSSYIPRLGKTKGNGDVLLVCLRLSFK
;
A
#
# COMPACT_ATOMS: atom_id res chain seq x y z
N MET A 1 25.81 62.59 -27.32
CA MET A 1 24.48 62.05 -27.65
C MET A 1 24.67 60.65 -28.22
N GLY A 2 24.36 59.60 -27.47
CA GLY A 2 24.41 58.21 -27.92
C GLY A 2 23.13 57.51 -27.46
N GLY A 3 22.24 57.22 -28.40
CA GLY A 3 20.98 56.54 -28.12
C GLY A 3 21.19 55.02 -27.90
N PRO A 4 20.35 54.36 -27.08
CA PRO A 4 20.51 52.95 -26.81
C PRO A 4 20.06 52.08 -27.99
N SER A 5 20.91 51.10 -28.33
CA SER A 5 20.66 50.07 -29.34
C SER A 5 19.56 49.10 -28.87
N LEU A 6 18.49 49.02 -29.66
CA LEU A 6 17.42 48.02 -29.49
C LEU A 6 17.97 46.64 -29.88
N ARG A 7 18.20 45.77 -28.90
CA ARG A 7 18.46 44.34 -29.14
C ARG A 7 17.16 43.65 -29.51
N SER A 8 17.13 43.04 -30.70
CA SER A 8 16.01 42.25 -31.20
C SER A 8 15.72 41.05 -30.28
N PHE A 9 14.52 41.00 -29.70
CA PHE A 9 14.02 39.87 -28.92
C PHE A 9 13.67 38.71 -29.88
N ARG A 10 14.39 37.59 -29.79
CA ARG A 10 14.00 36.32 -30.46
C ARG A 10 13.15 35.51 -29.49
N PRO A 11 11.93 35.05 -29.87
CA PRO A 11 11.18 34.13 -29.05
C PRO A 11 11.89 32.77 -28.94
N PRO A 12 11.76 32.05 -27.81
CA PRO A 12 12.35 30.72 -27.65
C PRO A 12 11.73 29.71 -28.62
N SER A 13 12.56 28.80 -29.13
CA SER A 13 12.13 27.70 -30.00
C SER A 13 11.08 26.82 -29.30
N PRO A 14 10.03 26.36 -30.01
CA PRO A 14 9.05 25.45 -29.42
C PRO A 14 9.72 24.13 -29.00
N LEU A 15 9.33 23.63 -27.82
CA LEU A 15 9.79 22.35 -27.28
C LEU A 15 9.41 21.20 -28.24
N PRO A 16 10.26 20.16 -28.36
CA PRO A 16 9.97 19.03 -29.23
C PRO A 16 8.69 18.32 -28.78
N THR A 17 7.74 18.15 -29.70
CA THR A 17 6.50 17.41 -29.48
C THR A 17 6.81 15.93 -29.26
N ARG A 18 6.45 15.43 -28.06
CA ARG A 18 6.58 14.02 -27.66
C ARG A 18 5.77 13.11 -28.60
N PRO A 19 6.33 11.97 -29.06
CA PRO A 19 5.60 11.06 -29.94
C PRO A 19 4.43 10.38 -29.20
N PRO A 20 3.28 10.15 -29.87
CA PRO A 20 2.11 9.53 -29.26
C PRO A 20 2.34 8.02 -29.17
N GLY A 21 2.87 7.55 -28.04
CA GLY A 21 3.15 6.12 -27.91
C GLY A 21 3.76 5.70 -26.57
N SER A 22 3.05 5.90 -25.46
CA SER A 22 3.41 5.19 -24.21
C SER A 22 2.18 4.93 -23.34
N ARG A 23 1.15 4.26 -23.88
CA ARG A 23 0.06 3.69 -23.08
C ARG A 23 0.40 2.29 -22.52
N THR A 24 1.58 1.77 -22.82
CA THR A 24 1.97 0.38 -22.49
C THR A 24 2.82 0.26 -21.22
N THR A 25 3.46 1.33 -20.77
CA THR A 25 4.38 1.31 -19.61
C THR A 25 3.63 1.34 -18.27
N ALA A 26 2.53 2.09 -18.19
CA ALA A 26 1.69 2.18 -16.98
C ALA A 26 1.00 0.85 -16.63
N ARG A 27 0.69 0.02 -17.64
CA ARG A 27 0.11 -1.32 -17.42
C ARG A 27 1.11 -2.31 -16.80
N ARG A 28 2.41 -2.15 -17.03
CA ARG A 28 3.44 -3.05 -16.46
C ARG A 28 3.83 -2.69 -15.04
N LEU A 29 3.79 -1.41 -14.67
CA LEU A 29 4.13 -0.97 -13.32
C LEU A 29 3.09 -1.42 -12.27
N LEU A 30 1.81 -1.49 -12.65
CA LEU A 30 0.72 -1.91 -11.76
C LEU A 30 0.73 -3.42 -11.44
N LEU A 31 1.33 -4.23 -12.30
CA LEU A 31 1.44 -5.70 -12.13
C LEU A 31 2.52 -6.12 -11.13
N LEU A 32 3.45 -5.23 -10.76
CA LEU A 32 4.49 -5.48 -9.75
C LEU A 32 4.01 -5.29 -8.30
N LEU A 33 2.79 -4.78 -8.10
CA LEU A 33 2.18 -4.53 -6.80
C LEU A 33 1.23 -5.66 -6.34
N LEU A 34 1.18 -6.78 -7.06
CA LEU A 34 0.35 -7.93 -6.70
C LEU A 34 1.02 -8.75 -5.58
N PRO A 35 0.55 -8.69 -4.32
CA PRO A 35 0.85 -9.76 -3.39
C PRO A 35 0.17 -11.04 -3.89
N ALA A 36 0.85 -12.19 -3.78
CA ALA A 36 0.32 -13.50 -4.17
C ALA A 36 -1.01 -13.86 -3.47
N THR A 37 -1.35 -13.20 -2.37
CA THR A 37 -2.63 -13.36 -1.65
C THR A 37 -3.83 -12.83 -2.42
N LEU A 38 -3.68 -11.87 -3.34
CA LEU A 38 -4.77 -11.41 -4.22
C LEU A 38 -5.18 -12.48 -5.26
N LEU A 39 -4.38 -13.54 -5.43
CA LEU A 39 -4.71 -14.70 -6.25
C LEU A 39 -5.25 -15.90 -5.47
N ALA A 40 -5.13 -15.93 -4.14
CA ALA A 40 -5.37 -17.12 -3.32
C ALA A 40 -6.30 -16.82 -2.12
N CYS A 41 -7.59 -16.60 -2.40
CA CYS A 41 -8.64 -17.03 -1.48
C CYS A 41 -9.25 -18.32 -2.06
N PRO A 42 -8.80 -19.52 -1.65
CA PRO A 42 -9.68 -20.66 -1.70
C PRO A 42 -10.70 -20.50 -0.57
N GLY A 43 -11.99 -20.49 -0.91
CA GLY A 43 -13.05 -20.61 0.09
C GLY A 43 -12.81 -21.86 0.92
N VAL A 44 -12.58 -21.68 2.22
CA VAL A 44 -12.53 -22.79 3.16
C VAL A 44 -13.99 -23.17 3.45
N GLY A 45 -14.52 -24.05 2.60
CA GLY A 45 -15.73 -24.79 2.91
C GLY A 45 -15.43 -25.75 4.05
N ALA A 46 -16.02 -25.50 5.21
CA ALA A 46 -16.10 -26.50 6.26
C ALA A 46 -17.07 -27.60 5.78
N ALA A 47 -16.52 -28.77 5.44
CA ALA A 47 -17.32 -29.95 5.12
C ALA A 47 -18.08 -30.42 6.38
N ARG A 48 -19.41 -30.45 6.28
CA ARG A 48 -20.28 -31.32 7.07
C ARG A 48 -21.03 -32.18 6.05
N ASP A 49 -20.82 -33.49 6.10
CA ASP A 49 -21.46 -34.43 5.19
C ASP A 49 -22.96 -34.59 5.51
N PRO A 50 -23.80 -34.73 4.48
CA PRO A 50 -24.98 -35.57 4.58
C PRO A 50 -25.01 -36.69 3.52
N GLU A 51 -25.56 -37.82 3.95
CA GLU A 51 -25.81 -39.12 3.28
C GLU A 51 -26.43 -39.08 1.85
N PRO A 52 -26.36 -40.20 1.09
CA PRO A 52 -26.47 -40.21 -0.37
C PRO A 52 -27.91 -40.35 -0.91
N GLY A 53 -28.18 -39.69 -2.04
CA GLY A 53 -29.41 -39.81 -2.84
C GLY A 53 -29.10 -39.97 -4.35
N PRO A 54 -30.04 -40.48 -5.17
CA PRO A 54 -29.72 -41.31 -6.33
C PRO A 54 -29.49 -40.55 -7.64
N GLY A 55 -28.52 -41.05 -8.43
CA GLY A 55 -28.54 -41.18 -9.91
C GLY A 55 -28.43 -39.91 -10.78
N PRO A 56 -27.59 -39.90 -11.85
CA PRO A 56 -27.30 -38.68 -12.59
C PRO A 56 -28.40 -38.36 -13.62
N VAL A 57 -28.97 -37.16 -13.54
CA VAL A 57 -29.66 -36.55 -14.68
C VAL A 57 -28.60 -35.91 -15.56
N LEU A 58 -28.52 -36.33 -16.82
CA LEU A 58 -27.68 -35.71 -17.85
C LEU A 58 -28.13 -34.25 -18.05
N ALA A 59 -27.51 -33.33 -17.30
CA ALA A 59 -27.52 -31.92 -17.61
C ALA A 59 -26.42 -31.68 -18.66
N GLU A 60 -26.87 -31.36 -19.86
CA GLU A 60 -26.07 -30.91 -21.00
C GLU A 60 -25.03 -29.88 -20.52
N THR A 61 -23.75 -30.26 -20.59
CA THR A 61 -22.64 -29.39 -20.20
C THR A 61 -22.54 -28.26 -21.21
N ARG A 62 -23.27 -27.17 -20.96
CA ARG A 62 -23.09 -25.91 -21.68
C ARG A 62 -21.67 -25.44 -21.41
N LYS A 63 -20.79 -25.69 -22.38
CA LYS A 63 -19.39 -25.28 -22.39
C LYS A 63 -19.34 -23.81 -21.97
N PRO A 64 -18.69 -23.44 -20.85
CA PRO A 64 -18.70 -22.07 -20.39
C PRO A 64 -18.10 -21.20 -21.49
N ALA A 65 -18.80 -20.10 -21.80
CA ALA A 65 -18.34 -19.12 -22.77
C ALA A 65 -16.88 -18.77 -22.47
N ARG A 66 -16.03 -18.92 -23.48
CA ARG A 66 -14.59 -18.74 -23.39
C ARG A 66 -14.29 -17.24 -23.30
N THR A 67 -14.54 -16.65 -22.14
CA THR A 67 -14.05 -15.30 -21.82
C THR A 67 -12.53 -15.36 -21.81
N SER A 68 -11.89 -14.50 -22.60
CA SER A 68 -10.43 -14.38 -22.70
C SER A 68 -9.76 -14.52 -21.33
N GLY A 69 -8.83 -15.46 -21.20
CA GLY A 69 -8.19 -15.81 -19.92
C GLY A 69 -7.35 -14.69 -19.30
N HIS A 70 -7.11 -13.60 -20.04
CA HIS A 70 -6.25 -12.49 -19.64
C HIS A 70 -6.96 -11.44 -18.76
N ASP A 71 -8.29 -11.38 -18.79
CA ASP A 71 -9.05 -10.32 -18.10
C ASP A 71 -9.42 -10.68 -16.65
N ARG A 72 -9.35 -11.97 -16.28
CA ARG A 72 -9.78 -12.45 -14.96
C ARG A 72 -8.99 -11.85 -13.78
N PRO A 73 -7.65 -11.73 -13.82
CA PRO A 73 -6.90 -11.18 -12.69
C PRO A 73 -7.12 -9.67 -12.49
N LEU A 74 -7.09 -8.89 -13.58
CA LEU A 74 -7.29 -7.44 -13.53
C LEU A 74 -8.71 -7.09 -13.12
N HIS A 75 -9.70 -7.82 -13.62
CA HIS A 75 -11.09 -7.64 -13.23
C HIS A 75 -11.29 -7.91 -11.73
N ARG A 76 -10.71 -9.00 -11.20
CA ARG A 76 -10.75 -9.29 -9.76
C ARG A 76 -10.09 -8.21 -8.92
N LEU A 77 -8.91 -7.75 -9.31
CA LEU A 77 -8.23 -6.65 -8.62
C LEU A 77 -9.10 -5.39 -8.60
N ARG A 78 -9.61 -4.96 -9.77
CA ARG A 78 -10.47 -3.78 -9.87
C ARG A 78 -11.68 -3.89 -8.96
N ASN A 79 -12.38 -5.04 -9.00
CA ASN A 79 -13.57 -5.24 -8.18
C ASN A 79 -13.23 -5.23 -6.69
N ARG A 80 -12.08 -5.80 -6.31
CA ARG A 80 -11.62 -5.77 -4.91
C ARG A 80 -11.32 -4.35 -4.44
N LEU A 81 -10.59 -3.58 -5.24
CA LEU A 81 -10.30 -2.18 -4.94
C LEU A 81 -11.58 -1.34 -4.85
N SER A 82 -12.53 -1.57 -5.77
CA SER A 82 -13.83 -0.87 -5.76
C SER A 82 -14.60 -1.20 -4.49
N ALA A 83 -14.68 -2.48 -4.09
CA ALA A 83 -15.34 -2.87 -2.84
C ALA A 83 -14.71 -2.20 -1.60
N ILE A 84 -13.39 -2.04 -1.55
CA ILE A 84 -12.75 -1.32 -0.43
C ILE A 84 -13.16 0.17 -0.43
N LEU A 85 -13.17 0.80 -1.61
CA LEU A 85 -13.52 2.22 -1.74
C LEU A 85 -15.01 2.48 -1.49
N ASP A 86 -15.89 1.58 -1.91
CA ASP A 86 -17.33 1.76 -1.79
C ASP A 86 -17.81 1.35 -0.38
N ASP A 87 -17.41 0.17 0.09
CA ASP A 87 -17.97 -0.45 1.31
C ASP A 87 -17.06 -0.35 2.55
N GLY A 88 -15.81 0.08 2.39
CA GLY A 88 -14.84 0.20 3.49
C GLY A 88 -15.21 1.29 4.51
N ALA A 89 -14.83 1.09 5.77
CA ALA A 89 -14.86 2.15 6.77
C ALA A 89 -13.82 3.23 6.41
N SER A 90 -14.11 4.50 6.68
CA SER A 90 -13.17 5.59 6.45
C SER A 90 -12.14 5.65 7.57
N ASP A 91 -10.87 5.79 7.21
CA ASP A 91 -9.77 5.82 8.17
C ASP A 91 -9.04 7.15 8.16
N LEU A 92 -8.62 7.59 9.35
CA LEU A 92 -7.64 8.64 9.57
C LEU A 92 -6.38 8.01 10.17
N TYR A 93 -5.23 8.29 9.57
CA TYR A 93 -3.92 7.88 10.06
C TYR A 93 -3.18 9.09 10.62
N LEU A 94 -2.55 8.91 11.78
CA LEU A 94 -1.67 9.89 12.41
C LEU A 94 -0.34 9.21 12.72
N SER A 95 0.71 9.62 12.01
CA SER A 95 2.08 9.18 12.32
C SER A 95 2.68 10.11 13.37
N GLY A 96 3.62 9.59 14.15
CA GLY A 96 4.27 10.39 15.19
C GLY A 96 5.36 9.69 15.98
N TYR A 97 5.64 8.42 15.71
CA TYR A 97 6.74 7.71 16.36
C TYR A 97 7.48 6.84 15.36
N ALA A 98 8.79 7.03 15.31
CA ALA A 98 9.71 6.10 14.68
C ALA A 98 10.83 5.73 15.63
N ARG A 99 11.45 4.58 15.38
CA ARG A 99 12.63 4.15 16.11
C ARG A 99 13.65 3.57 15.17
N HIS A 100 14.83 4.19 15.15
CA HIS A 100 15.99 3.67 14.47
C HIS A 100 16.67 2.62 15.36
N GLY A 101 17.12 1.53 14.73
CA GLY A 101 17.77 0.42 15.43
C GLY A 101 19.02 0.84 16.17
N ARG A 102 19.07 0.60 17.47
CA ARG A 102 20.20 0.99 18.34
C ARG A 102 21.46 0.15 18.11
N ASP A 103 21.31 -1.00 17.47
CA ASP A 103 22.42 -1.86 17.02
C ASP A 103 22.88 -1.51 15.60
N THR A 104 22.11 -0.71 14.85
CA THR A 104 22.37 -0.37 13.45
C THR A 104 22.96 1.05 13.29
N TYR A 105 22.51 2.02 14.09
CA TYR A 105 22.93 3.42 14.02
C TYR A 105 23.70 3.84 15.26
N THR A 106 24.75 4.65 15.09
CA THR A 106 25.47 5.23 16.22
C THR A 106 24.58 6.23 16.97
N PRO A 107 24.81 6.47 18.27
CA PRO A 107 24.10 7.49 19.02
C PRO A 107 24.19 8.89 18.38
N GLU A 108 25.34 9.23 17.79
CA GLU A 108 25.58 10.47 17.05
C GLU A 108 24.63 10.58 15.88
N ARG A 109 24.54 9.52 15.06
CA ARG A 109 23.66 9.50 13.89
C ARG A 109 22.20 9.58 14.29
N ILE A 110 21.78 8.86 15.34
CA ILE A 110 20.38 8.88 15.81
C ILE A 110 19.95 10.29 16.23
N ARG A 111 20.84 11.08 16.85
CA ARG A 111 20.53 12.47 17.24
C ARG A 111 20.23 13.40 16.06
N GLU A 112 20.67 13.03 14.86
CA GLU A 112 20.38 13.77 13.62
C GLU A 112 19.08 13.32 12.96
N LEU A 113 18.55 12.14 13.30
CA LEU A 113 17.41 11.53 12.63
C LEU A 113 16.10 11.90 13.32
N ASN A 114 15.07 12.10 12.52
CA ASN A 114 13.71 12.31 12.99
C ASN A 114 13.09 10.99 13.52
N GLU A 115 12.90 10.89 14.83
CA GLU A 115 12.14 9.81 15.49
C GLU A 115 10.70 10.22 15.86
N ALA A 116 10.29 11.43 15.50
CA ALA A 116 8.92 11.93 15.61
C ALA A 116 8.36 12.32 14.22
N PRO A 117 8.17 11.33 13.32
CA PRO A 117 7.71 11.56 11.96
C PRO A 117 6.23 11.94 11.96
N TRP A 118 5.94 13.20 12.28
CA TRP A 118 4.57 13.71 12.30
C TRP A 118 4.01 13.74 10.88
N GLY A 119 2.76 13.32 10.76
CA GLY A 119 2.09 13.27 9.48
C GLY A 119 0.66 12.76 9.60
N VAL A 120 -0.06 12.86 8.49
CA VAL A 120 -1.47 12.52 8.40
C VAL A 120 -1.74 11.71 7.14
N GLY A 121 -2.70 10.80 7.25
CA GLY A 121 -3.16 10.01 6.13
C GLY A 121 -4.65 9.76 6.20
N ILE A 122 -5.21 9.39 5.07
CA ILE A 122 -6.61 8.97 4.95
C ILE A 122 -6.66 7.63 4.24
N GLY A 123 -7.70 6.84 4.51
CA GLY A 123 -7.86 5.56 3.86
C GLY A 123 -9.25 4.98 3.97
N LYS A 124 -9.37 3.77 3.45
CA LYS A 124 -10.56 2.94 3.52
C LYS A 124 -10.15 1.53 3.89
N THR A 125 -10.75 0.95 4.93
CA THR A 125 -10.53 -0.44 5.35
C THR A 125 -11.81 -1.24 5.24
N LEU A 126 -11.74 -2.35 4.50
CA LEU A 126 -12.79 -3.37 4.43
C LEU A 126 -12.33 -4.64 5.14
N THR A 127 -13.07 -5.08 6.14
CA THR A 127 -12.89 -6.42 6.72
C THR A 127 -13.55 -7.45 5.80
N ASN A 128 -12.75 -8.42 5.31
CA ASN A 128 -13.21 -9.46 4.41
C ASN A 128 -13.97 -10.58 5.13
N GLU A 129 -14.51 -11.53 4.36
CA GLU A 129 -15.31 -12.66 4.87
C GLU A 129 -14.54 -13.55 5.85
N ALA A 130 -13.21 -13.62 5.72
CA ALA A 130 -12.33 -14.33 6.65
C ALA A 130 -12.00 -13.52 7.92
N GLY A 131 -12.57 -12.32 8.08
CA GLY A 131 -12.38 -11.46 9.24
C GLY A 131 -11.07 -10.66 9.23
N ASN A 132 -10.35 -10.63 8.11
CA ASN A 132 -9.08 -9.94 7.91
C ASN A 132 -9.28 -8.58 7.24
N ASP A 133 -8.38 -7.64 7.48
CA ASP A 133 -8.53 -6.27 6.99
C ASP A 133 -7.76 -6.03 5.70
N GLU A 134 -8.42 -5.39 4.73
CA GLU A 134 -7.84 -4.92 3.48
C GLU A 134 -8.03 -3.42 3.39
N SER A 135 -6.94 -2.68 3.25
CA SER A 135 -6.96 -1.21 3.35
C SER A 135 -6.31 -0.57 2.13
N LEU A 136 -6.91 0.52 1.66
CA LEU A 136 -6.27 1.47 0.75
C LEU A 136 -6.01 2.76 1.51
N TYR A 137 -4.81 3.32 1.36
CA TYR A 137 -4.44 4.51 2.11
C TYR A 137 -3.53 5.44 1.32
N VAL A 138 -3.59 6.71 1.68
CA VAL A 138 -2.60 7.73 1.35
C VAL A 138 -2.08 8.30 2.67
N LEU A 139 -0.77 8.40 2.81
CA LEU A 139 -0.12 8.91 4.01
C LEU A 139 0.98 9.88 3.61
N ALA A 140 1.03 11.05 4.26
CA ALA A 140 2.10 12.02 4.11
C ALA A 140 2.69 12.34 5.48
N PHE A 141 4.01 12.24 5.62
CA PHE A 141 4.70 12.44 6.90
C PHE A 141 6.11 12.98 6.71
N SER A 142 6.68 13.52 7.79
CA SER A 142 8.07 13.97 7.81
C SER A 142 9.03 12.78 7.95
N ASP A 143 9.93 12.59 7.00
CA ASP A 143 10.88 11.49 6.96
C ASP A 143 12.02 11.65 7.98
N SER A 144 13.00 10.74 7.91
CA SER A 144 14.17 10.70 8.77
C SER A 144 15.06 11.95 8.71
N HIS A 145 14.96 12.74 7.63
CA HIS A 145 15.72 13.96 7.37
C HIS A 145 14.85 15.21 7.41
N TYR A 146 13.65 15.10 7.99
CA TYR A 146 12.66 16.16 8.13
C TYR A 146 12.01 16.61 6.80
N GLU A 147 12.15 15.83 5.74
CA GLU A 147 11.56 16.12 4.43
C GLU A 147 10.20 15.41 4.25
N PRO A 148 9.29 15.93 3.40
CA PRO A 148 8.02 15.27 3.13
C PRO A 148 8.16 13.93 2.39
N GLU A 149 7.58 12.87 2.96
CA GLU A 149 7.47 11.54 2.37
C GLU A 149 6.00 11.17 2.15
N PHE A 150 5.69 10.60 0.99
CA PHE A 150 4.32 10.26 0.59
C PHE A 150 4.19 8.77 0.27
N HIS A 151 3.19 8.12 0.83
CA HIS A 151 2.82 6.74 0.54
C HIS A 151 1.41 6.69 -0.07
N LEU A 152 1.24 5.91 -1.12
CA LEU A 152 -0.06 5.47 -1.66
C LEU A 152 -0.04 3.95 -1.71
N GLY A 153 -0.85 3.31 -0.87
CA GLY A 153 -0.66 1.90 -0.56
C GLY A 153 -1.92 1.07 -0.44
N TYR A 154 -1.69 -0.24 -0.57
CA TYR A 154 -2.59 -1.30 -0.16
C TYR A 154 -1.97 -2.02 1.04
N ALA A 155 -2.80 -2.39 2.02
CA ALA A 155 -2.38 -3.15 3.19
C ALA A 155 -3.34 -4.32 3.42
N TYR A 156 -2.77 -5.50 3.63
CA TYR A 156 -3.51 -6.68 4.06
C TYR A 156 -3.05 -7.06 5.46
N ARG A 157 -3.98 -7.25 6.41
CA ARG A 157 -3.69 -7.69 7.77
C ARG A 157 -4.56 -8.87 8.16
N TRP A 158 -3.90 -9.98 8.51
CA TRP A 158 -4.56 -11.05 9.25
C TRP A 158 -4.89 -10.56 10.65
N GLN A 159 -6.14 -10.72 11.07
CA GLN A 159 -6.64 -10.14 12.32
C GLN A 159 -7.04 -11.22 13.33
N PHE A 160 -6.29 -11.30 14.43
CA PHE A 160 -6.47 -12.27 15.50
C PHE A 160 -7.15 -11.59 16.70
N PRO A 161 -8.37 -12.02 17.11
CA PRO A 161 -8.98 -11.50 18.32
C PRO A 161 -8.15 -11.89 19.56
N ILE A 162 -8.00 -10.95 20.48
CA ILE A 162 -7.31 -11.18 21.75
C ILE A 162 -8.37 -11.49 22.80
N LEU A 163 -8.39 -12.75 23.25
CA LEU A 163 -9.36 -13.25 24.22
C LEU A 163 -10.81 -13.00 23.73
N ARG A 164 -11.76 -12.87 24.65
CA ARG A 164 -13.15 -12.49 24.37
C ARG A 164 -13.36 -10.97 24.43
N SER A 165 -12.35 -10.19 24.02
CA SER A 165 -12.37 -8.72 24.12
C SER A 165 -12.56 -8.05 22.75
N ALA A 166 -12.72 -6.73 22.76
CA ALA A 166 -12.73 -5.92 21.54
C ALA A 166 -11.33 -5.75 20.90
N PHE A 167 -10.27 -6.14 21.60
CA PHE A 167 -8.90 -6.01 21.11
C PHE A 167 -8.54 -7.11 20.11
N ARG A 168 -7.72 -6.73 19.13
CA ARG A 168 -7.22 -7.58 18.06
C ARG A 168 -5.75 -7.29 17.84
N PHE A 169 -5.00 -8.34 17.58
CA PHE A 169 -3.65 -8.26 17.06
C PHE A 169 -3.70 -8.51 15.55
N GLY A 170 -3.05 -7.65 14.78
CA GLY A 170 -2.93 -7.79 13.35
C GLY A 170 -1.48 -8.03 12.94
N ILE A 171 -1.25 -8.88 11.94
CA ILE A 171 0.04 -8.98 11.24
C ILE A 171 -0.23 -9.05 9.75
N GLY A 172 0.69 -8.56 8.93
CA GLY A 172 0.51 -8.60 7.50
C GLY A 172 1.60 -7.87 6.75
N PHE A 173 1.22 -7.33 5.61
CA PHE A 173 2.12 -6.58 4.75
C PHE A 173 1.39 -5.38 4.14
N SER A 174 2.18 -4.40 3.71
CA SER A 174 1.73 -3.34 2.84
C SER A 174 2.58 -3.28 1.59
N THR A 175 1.95 -3.04 0.44
CA THR A 175 2.59 -2.70 -0.82
C THR A 175 2.16 -1.29 -1.21
N PHE A 176 3.12 -0.43 -1.54
CA PHE A 176 2.82 0.98 -1.76
C PHE A 176 3.80 1.63 -2.73
N MET A 177 3.34 2.73 -3.32
CA MET A 177 4.20 3.68 -4.01
C MET A 177 4.67 4.70 -2.99
N MET A 178 5.97 4.91 -2.94
CA MET A 178 6.65 5.80 -2.02
C MET A 178 7.32 6.91 -2.81
N ARG A 179 7.22 8.15 -2.34
CA ARG A 179 8.01 9.28 -2.84
C ARG A 179 8.74 9.93 -1.69
N ARG A 180 10.06 10.09 -1.84
CA ARG A 180 10.91 10.87 -0.95
C ARG A 180 11.80 11.80 -1.76
N VAL A 181 12.12 12.97 -1.22
CA VAL A 181 12.91 13.99 -1.93
C VAL A 181 14.37 13.53 -2.12
N ASP A 182 14.91 12.80 -1.15
CA ASP A 182 16.29 12.31 -1.10
C ASP A 182 16.52 11.02 -1.90
N TYR A 183 15.47 10.37 -2.42
CA TYR A 183 15.57 9.12 -3.20
C TYR A 183 15.09 9.33 -4.64
N PHE A 184 15.85 8.80 -5.61
CA PHE A 184 15.51 8.78 -7.04
C PHE A 184 15.04 10.15 -7.58
N ASP A 185 15.67 11.24 -7.13
CA ASP A 185 15.33 12.62 -7.50
C ASP A 185 13.85 12.97 -7.25
N GLY A 186 13.23 12.40 -6.21
CA GLY A 186 11.82 12.61 -5.92
C GLY A 186 10.86 11.78 -6.78
N THR A 187 11.36 10.82 -7.55
CA THR A 187 10.53 9.93 -8.38
C THR A 187 9.84 8.86 -7.52
N PRO A 188 8.51 8.69 -7.61
CA PRO A 188 7.83 7.62 -6.88
C PRO A 188 8.31 6.22 -7.28
N PHE A 189 8.59 5.36 -6.30
CA PHE A 189 9.05 3.98 -6.50
C PHE A 189 8.22 2.99 -5.67
N PRO A 190 8.09 1.73 -6.11
CA PRO A 190 7.34 0.73 -5.37
C PRO A 190 8.15 0.19 -4.17
N ALA A 191 7.47 -0.07 -3.07
CA ALA A 191 8.00 -0.73 -1.88
C ALA A 191 6.99 -1.72 -1.30
N ALA A 192 7.49 -2.66 -0.50
CA ALA A 192 6.67 -3.59 0.26
C ALA A 192 7.30 -3.80 1.64
N LEU A 193 6.49 -3.65 2.69
CA LEU A 193 6.96 -3.76 4.07
C LEU A 193 6.04 -4.64 4.91
N PRO A 194 6.59 -5.40 5.89
CA PRO A 194 5.79 -6.02 6.92
C PRO A 194 5.09 -4.95 7.77
N ILE A 195 3.90 -5.28 8.22
CA ILE A 195 3.13 -4.47 9.17
C ILE A 195 2.57 -5.34 10.29
N CYS A 196 2.35 -4.74 11.44
CA CYS A 196 1.54 -5.32 12.50
C CYS A 196 0.67 -4.24 13.15
N SER A 197 -0.33 -4.66 13.91
CA SER A 197 -1.21 -3.73 14.59
C SER A 197 -1.75 -4.28 15.90
N LEU A 198 -2.13 -3.37 16.79
CA LEU A 198 -2.77 -3.71 18.05
C LEU A 198 -3.82 -2.65 18.39
N GLY A 199 -5.05 -3.09 18.65
CA GLY A 199 -6.13 -2.19 19.04
C GLY A 199 -7.50 -2.80 18.79
N THR A 200 -8.49 -1.95 18.57
CA THR A 200 -9.87 -2.33 18.27
C THR A 200 -10.17 -2.16 16.77
N LYS A 201 -11.42 -2.39 16.36
CA LYS A 201 -11.83 -2.11 14.98
C LYS A 201 -11.83 -0.61 14.67
N GLN A 202 -12.12 0.22 15.67
CA GLN A 202 -12.27 1.68 15.55
C GLN A 202 -10.96 2.44 15.79
N ALA A 203 -10.02 1.88 16.57
CA ALA A 203 -8.77 2.54 16.87
C ALA A 203 -7.66 1.51 17.12
N ASP A 204 -6.59 1.56 16.33
CA ASP A 204 -5.43 0.70 16.48
C ASP A 204 -4.11 1.41 16.18
N LEU A 205 -3.05 0.96 16.86
CA LEU A 205 -1.69 1.30 16.48
C LEU A 205 -1.28 0.36 15.36
N VAL A 206 -0.89 0.93 14.23
CA VAL A 206 -0.36 0.22 13.07
C VAL A 206 1.10 0.55 12.95
N SER A 207 1.95 -0.46 12.92
CA SER A 207 3.38 -0.27 12.75
C SER A 207 3.91 -0.98 11.52
N SER A 208 4.89 -0.36 10.87
CA SER A 208 5.65 -0.95 9.77
C SER A 208 7.12 -1.04 10.14
N TYR A 209 7.78 -2.11 9.71
CA TYR A 209 9.20 -2.30 9.95
C TYR A 209 9.95 -2.36 8.62
N ILE A 210 10.97 -1.51 8.48
CA ILE A 210 11.87 -1.48 7.34
C ILE A 210 13.06 -2.38 7.68
N PRO A 211 13.15 -3.59 7.10
CA PRO A 211 14.25 -4.49 7.40
C PRO A 211 15.55 -3.95 6.83
N ARG A 212 16.66 -4.36 7.43
CA ARG A 212 17.99 -4.12 6.87
C ARG A 212 18.20 -5.02 5.65
N LEU A 213 18.25 -4.43 4.44
CA LEU A 213 18.40 -5.16 3.18
C LEU A 213 19.86 -5.36 2.72
N GLY A 214 20.86 -4.96 3.53
CA GLY A 214 22.28 -5.10 3.17
C GLY A 214 23.26 -4.88 4.33
N LYS A 215 24.56 -5.02 4.04
CA LYS A 215 25.65 -4.84 5.04
C LYS A 215 26.10 -3.39 5.21
N THR A 216 25.58 -2.46 4.40
CA THR A 216 25.90 -1.03 4.49
C THR A 216 25.33 -0.48 5.80
N LYS A 217 26.20 0.05 6.66
CA LYS A 217 25.80 0.68 7.92
C LYS A 217 24.92 1.90 7.63
N GLY A 218 23.80 2.05 8.34
CA GLY A 218 22.93 3.24 8.25
C GLY A 218 21.73 3.16 7.29
N ASN A 219 21.38 1.98 6.76
CA ASN A 219 20.18 1.80 5.94
C ASN A 219 19.27 0.69 6.49
N GLY A 220 17.98 0.99 6.63
CA GLY A 220 16.97 0.08 7.18
C GLY A 220 17.06 -0.06 8.70
N ASP A 221 16.42 -1.08 9.25
CA ASP A 221 16.22 -1.28 10.71
C ASP A 221 15.51 -0.08 11.35
N VAL A 222 14.30 0.20 10.85
CA VAL A 222 13.47 1.32 11.30
C VAL A 222 12.05 0.84 11.55
N LEU A 223 11.52 1.15 12.73
CA LEU A 223 10.12 0.98 13.07
C LEU A 223 9.39 2.31 12.85
N LEU A 224 8.26 2.30 12.16
CA LEU A 224 7.31 3.41 12.10
C LEU A 224 6.02 2.98 12.79
N VAL A 225 5.42 3.86 13.60
CA VAL A 225 4.14 3.63 14.28
C VAL A 225 3.17 4.77 13.98
N CYS A 226 1.97 4.39 13.58
CA CYS A 226 0.86 5.28 13.29
C CYS A 226 -0.35 4.88 14.13
N LEU A 227 -1.10 5.87 14.62
CA LEU A 227 -2.47 5.65 15.07
C LEU A 227 -3.38 5.61 13.84
N ARG A 228 -4.26 4.62 13.76
CA ARG A 228 -5.38 4.60 12.82
C ARG A 228 -6.69 4.69 13.59
N LEU A 229 -7.55 5.59 13.16
CA LEU A 229 -8.91 5.76 13.64
C LEU A 229 -9.87 5.46 12.49
N SER A 230 -10.88 4.61 12.74
CA SER A 230 -11.80 4.10 11.72
C SER A 230 -13.24 4.45 12.07
N PHE A 231 -13.97 4.95 11.07
CA PHE A 231 -15.32 5.49 11.20
C PHE A 231 -16.22 4.95 10.07
N LYS A 232 -17.47 4.62 10.41
CA LYS A 232 -18.49 4.19 9.46
C LYS A 232 -19.61 5.20 9.37
#